data_AF-A0A7S0AMX9-F1
#
_entry.id   AF-A0A7S0AMX9-F1
#
_cell.length_a   1.000
_cell.length_b   1.000
_cell.length_c   1.000
_cell.angle_alpha   90.00
_cell.angle_beta   90.00
_cell.angle_gamma   90.00
#
_symmetry.space_group_name_H-M   'P 1'
#
loop_
_entity.id
_entity.type
_entity.pdbx_description
1 polymer ?
#
loop_
_entity_poly.entity_id
_entity_poly.type
_entity_poly.pdbx_seq_one_letter_code
_entity_poly.pdbx_strand_id
1 'polypeptide(L)'
;WLRTSISSQYGSVSPGMGGFQLAYLAFRDMEEWSAWSEDDPYRVRDADLVHEIVREIMMEYDLLMLVERFDECLVAMQLLLGLDVGDILYLSSKHAGNYYYSPRRNECIQLAKTEPIPTIEAYLKSAEWDAMNYGDYLLYEAADQSLDLTIEALGREQFHEALDAFV
;
A
#
# COMPACT_ATOMS: atom_id res chain seq x y z
N TRP A 1 11.47 1.69 27.44
CA TRP A 1 12.40 0.91 26.60
C TRP A 1 11.59 0.10 25.62
N LEU A 2 11.24 0.69 24.47
CA LEU A 2 10.70 -0.07 23.36
C LEU A 2 11.82 -0.99 22.88
N ARG A 3 11.64 -2.31 23.02
CA ARG A 3 12.55 -3.26 22.38
C ARG A 3 12.35 -3.10 20.88
N THR A 4 13.38 -2.62 20.20
CA THR A 4 13.54 -2.65 18.75
C THR A 4 13.79 -4.09 18.31
N SER A 5 12.79 -4.97 18.46
CA SER A 5 12.79 -6.18 17.64
C SER A 5 12.33 -5.76 16.25
N ILE A 6 13.29 -5.59 15.35
CA ILE A 6 13.06 -5.39 13.92
C ILE A 6 12.58 -6.75 13.40
N SER A 7 11.31 -7.07 13.63
CA SER A 7 10.69 -8.20 12.94
C SER A 7 10.42 -7.71 11.52
N SER A 8 11.17 -8.21 10.55
CA SER A 8 11.02 -7.88 9.13
C SER A 8 9.60 -8.10 8.61
N GLN A 9 8.81 -8.97 9.26
CA GLN A 9 7.39 -9.20 8.93
C GLN A 9 6.44 -8.07 9.35
N TYR A 10 6.85 -7.14 10.22
CA TYR A 10 5.98 -6.08 10.76
C TYR A 10 6.64 -4.70 10.72
N GLY A 11 7.78 -4.56 10.04
CA GLY A 11 8.58 -3.33 10.04
C GLY A 11 7.99 -2.26 9.13
N SER A 12 7.98 -1.02 9.58
CA SER A 12 7.60 0.16 8.79
C SER A 12 8.81 0.88 8.20
N VAL A 13 9.99 0.26 8.24
CA VAL A 13 11.26 0.91 7.90
C VAL A 13 12.10 -0.09 7.12
N SER A 14 12.37 0.19 5.85
CA SER A 14 13.45 -0.48 5.13
C SER A 14 14.75 0.29 5.35
N PRO A 15 15.92 -0.37 5.50
CA PRO A 15 17.20 0.29 5.70
C PRO A 15 17.64 1.04 4.42
N GLY A 16 17.02 2.19 4.13
CA GLY A 16 17.31 3.00 2.93
C GLY A 16 17.07 2.28 1.61
N MET A 17 16.14 1.32 1.56
CA MET A 17 15.83 0.53 0.36
C MET A 17 14.71 1.15 -0.49
N GLY A 18 14.29 2.39 -0.20
CA GLY A 18 13.31 3.13 -1.01
C GLY A 18 11.87 2.93 -0.60
N GLY A 19 11.64 2.33 0.58
CA GLY A 19 10.32 2.03 1.11
C GLY A 19 10.19 0.58 1.58
N PHE A 20 9.19 0.30 2.41
CA PHE A 20 8.99 -1.04 2.94
C PHE A 20 8.31 -1.95 1.92
N GLN A 21 7.29 -1.44 1.20
CA GLN A 21 6.53 -2.25 0.25
C GLN A 21 7.39 -2.64 -0.96
N LEU A 22 8.22 -1.72 -1.44
CA LEU A 22 9.18 -1.99 -2.51
C LEU A 22 10.12 -3.14 -2.11
N ALA A 23 10.71 -3.07 -0.91
CA ALA A 23 11.62 -4.11 -0.43
C ALA A 23 10.90 -5.43 -0.13
N TYR A 24 9.65 -5.38 0.32
CA TYR A 24 8.85 -6.56 0.64
C TYR A 24 8.37 -7.31 -0.61
N LEU A 25 8.00 -6.57 -1.66
CA LEU A 25 7.47 -7.13 -2.91
C LEU A 25 8.55 -7.49 -3.93
N ALA A 26 9.78 -6.99 -3.75
CA ALA A 26 10.90 -7.41 -4.58
C ALA A 26 11.17 -8.92 -4.40
N PHE A 27 11.17 -9.67 -5.51
CA PHE A 27 11.53 -11.10 -5.51
C PHE A 27 13.04 -11.36 -5.34
N ARG A 28 13.81 -10.33 -4.97
CA ARG A 28 15.26 -10.35 -4.77
C ARG A 28 15.64 -9.62 -3.50
N ASP A 29 16.77 -10.02 -2.90
CA ASP A 29 17.36 -9.29 -1.79
C ASP A 29 17.78 -7.89 -2.27
N MET A 30 17.31 -6.86 -1.56
CA MET A 30 17.75 -5.48 -1.77
C MET A 30 18.92 -5.17 -0.86
N GLU A 31 19.95 -4.52 -1.39
CA GLU A 31 21.07 -4.03 -0.59
C GLU A 31 20.61 -2.86 0.30
N GLU A 32 21.04 -2.87 1.56
CA GLU A 32 20.78 -1.75 2.48
C GLU A 32 21.38 -0.47 1.89
N TRP A 33 20.65 0.64 2.02
CA TRP A 33 21.06 1.99 1.60
C TRP A 33 21.25 2.15 0.09
N SER A 34 20.65 1.25 -0.70
CA SER A 34 20.71 1.27 -2.17
C SER A 34 19.90 2.42 -2.80
N ALA A 35 18.75 2.76 -2.22
CA ALA A 35 17.87 3.79 -2.76
C ALA A 35 17.98 5.14 -2.01
N TRP A 36 18.36 5.11 -0.72
CA TRP A 36 18.46 6.28 0.14
C TRP A 36 19.59 6.12 1.17
N SER A 37 20.22 7.23 1.59
CA SER A 37 21.30 7.22 2.59
C SER A 37 21.27 8.46 3.49
N GLU A 38 21.71 8.31 4.73
CA GLU A 38 21.80 9.41 5.71
C GLU A 38 22.79 10.51 5.31
N ASP A 39 23.78 10.22 4.44
CA ASP A 39 24.79 11.19 3.99
C ASP A 39 24.21 12.30 3.08
N ASP A 40 23.13 11.99 2.34
CA ASP A 40 22.39 12.94 1.49
C ASP A 40 20.88 12.67 1.64
N PRO A 41 20.28 13.05 2.78
CA PRO A 41 18.97 12.56 3.18
C PRO A 41 17.82 13.11 2.34
N TYR A 42 18.06 14.15 1.53
CA TYR A 42 17.03 14.83 0.74
C TYR A 42 17.01 14.40 -0.73
N ARG A 43 17.77 13.35 -1.10
CA ARG A 43 17.86 12.86 -2.46
C ARG A 43 17.79 11.34 -2.51
N VAL A 44 17.18 10.85 -3.59
CA VAL A 44 17.22 9.43 -3.95
C VAL A 44 18.62 9.14 -4.50
N ARG A 45 19.28 8.13 -3.95
CA ARG A 45 20.66 7.76 -4.26
C ARG A 45 20.79 7.18 -5.67
N ASP A 46 19.91 6.23 -6.01
CA ASP A 46 19.90 5.53 -7.29
C ASP A 46 18.45 5.36 -7.76
N ALA A 47 17.94 6.39 -8.42
CA ALA A 47 16.56 6.39 -8.91
C ALA A 47 16.36 5.36 -10.05
N ASP A 48 17.37 5.12 -10.88
CA ASP A 48 17.29 4.17 -11.99
C ASP A 48 17.15 2.74 -11.48
N LEU A 49 17.88 2.37 -10.42
CA LEU A 49 17.71 1.08 -9.74
C LEU A 49 16.30 0.94 -9.16
N VAL A 50 15.77 1.98 -8.50
CA VAL A 50 14.40 1.94 -7.95
C VAL A 50 13.36 1.75 -9.07
N HIS A 51 13.53 2.45 -10.20
CA HIS A 51 12.63 2.29 -11.36
C HIS A 51 12.68 0.89 -11.94
N GLU A 52 13.86 0.29 -12.03
CA GLU A 52 14.01 -1.09 -12.47
C GLU A 52 13.28 -2.06 -11.56
N ILE A 53 13.42 -1.90 -10.23
CA ILE A 53 12.76 -2.77 -9.24
C ILE A 53 11.24 -2.61 -9.31
N VAL A 54 10.72 -1.37 -9.36
CA VAL A 54 9.27 -1.16 -9.53
C VAL A 54 8.77 -1.82 -10.79
N ARG A 55 9.49 -1.67 -11.91
CA ARG A 55 9.13 -2.32 -13.16
C ARG A 55 9.14 -3.85 -13.04
N GLU A 56 10.14 -4.44 -12.39
CA GLU A 56 10.19 -5.89 -12.12
C GLU A 56 8.95 -6.34 -11.33
N ILE A 57 8.63 -5.67 -10.22
CA ILE A 57 7.44 -5.96 -9.41
C ILE A 57 6.17 -5.89 -10.27
N MET A 58 5.98 -4.82 -11.05
CA MET A 58 4.81 -4.66 -11.91
C MET A 58 4.70 -5.71 -13.02
N MET A 59 5.81 -6.36 -13.42
CA MET A 59 5.82 -7.41 -14.43
C MET A 59 5.65 -8.82 -13.84
N GLU A 60 6.01 -9.01 -12.57
CA GLU A 60 5.99 -10.33 -11.92
C GLU A 60 4.69 -10.63 -11.18
N TYR A 61 3.93 -9.61 -10.77
CA TYR A 61 2.61 -9.78 -10.17
C TYR A 61 1.49 -9.64 -11.21
N ASP A 62 0.59 -10.63 -11.28
CA ASP A 62 -0.60 -10.57 -12.14
C ASP A 62 -1.64 -9.54 -11.65
N LEU A 63 -1.66 -9.26 -10.35
CA LEU A 63 -2.54 -8.27 -9.73
C LEU A 63 -1.89 -7.67 -8.48
N LEU A 64 -1.89 -6.34 -8.39
CA LEU A 64 -1.57 -5.58 -7.20
C LEU A 64 -2.80 -4.80 -6.75
N MET A 65 -3.13 -4.86 -5.46
CA MET A 65 -4.31 -4.21 -4.90
C MET A 65 -3.92 -3.02 -4.04
N LEU A 66 -4.68 -1.94 -4.16
CA LEU A 66 -4.54 -0.74 -3.34
C LEU A 66 -5.55 -0.77 -2.20
N VAL A 67 -5.12 -0.38 -1.01
CA VAL A 67 -5.99 -0.40 0.18
C VAL A 67 -7.06 0.70 0.09
N GLU A 68 -6.70 1.84 -0.50
CA GLU A 68 -7.56 3.02 -0.68
C GLU A 68 -8.65 2.78 -1.73
N ARG A 69 -8.40 1.86 -2.67
CA ARG A 69 -9.30 1.47 -3.77
C ARG A 69 -9.66 -0.01 -3.69
N PHE A 70 -9.71 -0.56 -2.48
CA PHE A 70 -9.81 -2.00 -2.28
C PHE A 70 -11.07 -2.61 -2.92
N ASP A 71 -12.21 -1.93 -2.81
CA ASP A 71 -13.47 -2.37 -3.43
C ASP A 71 -13.34 -2.43 -4.96
N GLU A 72 -12.71 -1.42 -5.57
CA GLU A 72 -12.44 -1.39 -7.01
C GLU A 72 -11.50 -2.53 -7.42
N CYS A 73 -10.45 -2.81 -6.63
CA CYS A 73 -9.54 -3.92 -6.89
C CYS A 73 -10.25 -5.27 -6.82
N LEU A 74 -11.15 -5.48 -5.86
CA LEU A 74 -11.91 -6.73 -5.72
C LEU A 74 -12.88 -6.92 -6.90
N VAL A 75 -13.56 -5.87 -7.34
CA VAL A 75 -14.46 -5.92 -8.50
C VAL A 75 -13.66 -6.17 -9.79
N ALA A 76 -12.51 -5.53 -9.95
CA ALA A 76 -11.62 -5.79 -11.08
C ALA A 76 -11.18 -7.26 -11.10
N MET A 77 -10.74 -7.80 -9.97
CA MET A 77 -10.37 -9.21 -9.82
C MET A 77 -11.55 -10.14 -10.12
N GLN A 78 -12.74 -9.81 -9.61
CA GLN A 78 -13.96 -10.58 -9.86
C GLN A 78 -14.23 -10.71 -11.36
N LEU A 79 -14.20 -9.59 -12.08
CA LEU A 79 -14.46 -9.55 -13.52
C LEU A 79 -13.37 -10.26 -14.33
N LEU A 80 -12.09 -10.07 -13.96
CA LEU A 80 -10.96 -10.74 -14.61
C LEU A 80 -11.02 -12.27 -14.48
N LEU A 81 -11.45 -12.77 -13.32
CA LEU A 81 -11.51 -14.20 -13.03
C LEU A 81 -12.89 -14.83 -13.33
N GLY A 82 -13.89 -14.02 -13.69
CA GLY A 82 -15.26 -14.48 -13.94
C GLY A 82 -15.93 -15.07 -12.69
N LEU A 83 -15.68 -14.46 -11.53
CA LEU A 83 -16.25 -14.89 -10.25
C LEU A 83 -17.63 -14.27 -10.00
N ASP A 84 -18.46 -14.97 -9.22
CA ASP A 84 -19.71 -14.40 -8.73
C ASP A 84 -19.44 -13.51 -7.51
N VAL A 85 -20.24 -12.47 -7.30
CA VAL A 85 -20.09 -11.53 -6.16
C VAL A 85 -20.08 -12.28 -4.82
N GLY A 86 -20.88 -13.36 -4.71
CA GLY A 86 -20.97 -14.19 -3.51
C GLY A 86 -19.72 -15.01 -3.20
N ASP A 87 -18.79 -15.17 -4.15
CA ASP A 87 -17.55 -15.91 -3.95
C ASP A 87 -16.50 -15.07 -3.19
N ILE A 88 -16.66 -13.75 -3.17
CA ILE A 88 -15.73 -12.81 -2.52
C ILE A 88 -16.29 -12.42 -1.15
N LEU A 89 -15.81 -13.09 -0.10
CA LEU A 89 -16.14 -12.72 1.28
C LEU A 89 -15.13 -11.67 1.80
N TYR A 90 -15.58 -10.42 1.86
CA TYR A 90 -14.84 -9.32 2.48
C TYR A 90 -15.53 -8.85 3.76
N LEU A 91 -14.74 -8.60 4.80
CA LEU A 91 -15.19 -7.98 6.04
C LEU A 91 -14.40 -6.70 6.24
N SER A 92 -15.05 -5.55 6.08
CA SER A 92 -14.40 -4.28 6.41
C SER A 92 -14.03 -4.29 7.90
N SER A 93 -12.78 -3.96 8.19
CA SER A 93 -12.27 -3.95 9.55
C SER A 93 -11.68 -2.58 9.87
N LYS A 94 -12.06 -2.07 11.05
CA LYS A 94 -11.43 -0.90 11.69
C LYS A 94 -11.47 0.43 10.95
N HIS A 95 -12.62 0.82 10.39
CA HIS A 95 -12.79 2.22 9.96
C HIS A 95 -12.93 3.16 11.16
N ALA A 96 -12.31 4.34 11.07
CA ALA A 96 -12.51 5.40 12.06
C ALA A 96 -14.00 5.78 12.11
N GLY A 97 -14.53 5.94 13.32
CA GLY A 97 -15.96 6.17 13.55
C GLY A 97 -16.78 4.90 13.79
N ASN A 98 -16.29 3.73 13.37
CA ASN A 98 -16.94 2.44 13.66
C ASN A 98 -16.67 1.98 15.10
N TYR A 99 -17.31 0.88 15.49
CA TYR A 99 -17.13 0.26 16.80
C TYR A 99 -16.36 -1.05 16.69
N TYR A 100 -15.46 -1.28 17.63
CA TYR A 100 -14.78 -2.56 17.83
C TYR A 100 -15.22 -3.16 19.17
N TYR A 101 -15.69 -4.41 19.14
CA TYR A 101 -15.94 -5.14 20.37
C TYR A 101 -14.63 -5.55 21.03
N SER A 102 -14.37 -5.05 22.24
CA SER A 102 -13.19 -5.38 23.03
C SER A 102 -13.53 -6.51 24.00
N PRO A 103 -13.05 -7.75 23.77
CA PRO A 103 -13.34 -8.86 24.68
C PRO A 103 -12.76 -8.64 26.08
N ARG A 104 -11.68 -7.86 26.19
CA ARG A 104 -11.04 -7.52 27.47
C ARG A 104 -11.88 -6.59 28.34
N ARG A 105 -12.69 -5.72 27.71
CA ARG A 105 -13.57 -4.77 28.41
C ARG A 105 -15.04 -5.16 28.36
N ASN A 106 -15.39 -6.18 27.58
CA ASN A 106 -16.76 -6.64 27.35
C ASN A 106 -17.68 -5.51 26.85
N GLU A 107 -17.15 -4.64 25.99
CA GLU A 107 -17.84 -3.45 25.47
C GLU A 107 -17.46 -3.15 24.02
N CYS A 108 -18.34 -2.43 23.32
CA CYS A 108 -18.03 -1.85 22.02
C CYS A 108 -17.35 -0.48 22.21
N ILE A 109 -16.11 -0.36 21.74
CA ILE A 109 -15.32 0.87 21.80
C ILE A 109 -15.38 1.55 20.45
N GLN A 110 -15.74 2.83 20.42
CA GLN A 110 -15.68 3.62 19.19
C GLN A 110 -14.21 3.83 18.79
N LEU A 111 -13.90 3.51 17.54
CA LEU A 111 -12.59 3.72 16.97
C LEU A 111 -12.43 5.22 16.69
N ALA A 112 -11.70 5.89 17.55
CA ALA A 112 -11.40 7.30 17.38
C ALA A 112 -10.54 7.51 16.12
N LYS A 113 -10.91 8.52 15.32
CA LYS A 113 -10.00 9.03 14.30
C LYS A 113 -8.77 9.60 15.00
N THR A 114 -7.59 9.14 14.63
CA THR A 114 -6.35 9.70 15.15
C THR A 114 -6.02 10.94 14.33
N GLU A 115 -5.96 12.10 14.98
CA GLU A 115 -5.44 13.31 14.34
C GLU A 115 -3.91 13.27 14.39
N PRO A 116 -3.21 13.51 13.27
CA PRO A 116 -1.77 13.47 13.25
C PRO A 116 -1.19 14.61 14.10
N ILE A 117 -0.11 14.30 14.84
CA ILE A 117 0.64 15.32 15.57
C ILE A 117 1.33 16.22 14.54
N PRO A 118 1.23 17.57 14.62
CA PRO A 118 1.74 18.47 13.57
C PRO A 118 3.22 18.26 13.22
N THR A 119 4.05 17.89 14.20
CA THR A 119 5.47 17.60 13.97
C THR A 119 5.69 16.31 13.18
N ILE A 120 4.87 15.28 13.42
CA ILE A 120 4.91 14.03 12.64
C ILE A 120 4.39 14.31 11.22
N GLU A 121 3.30 15.06 11.09
CA GLU A 121 2.77 15.42 9.78
C GLU A 121 3.77 16.22 8.95
N ALA A 122 4.48 17.17 9.56
CA ALA A 122 5.53 17.92 8.89
C ALA A 122 6.69 17.03 8.44
N TYR A 123 7.05 16.01 9.22
CA TYR A 123 8.08 15.04 8.85
C TYR A 123 7.63 14.13 7.69
N LEU A 124 6.41 13.59 7.74
CA LEU A 124 5.86 12.75 6.66
C LEU A 124 5.68 13.52 5.34
N LYS A 125 5.64 14.85 5.38
CA LYS A 125 5.61 15.75 4.21
C LYS A 125 6.99 16.30 3.83
N SER A 126 8.05 15.87 4.51
CA SER A 126 9.40 16.38 4.26
C SER A 126 10.05 15.70 3.05
N ALA A 127 10.98 16.41 2.41
CA ALA A 127 11.78 15.84 1.31
C ALA A 127 12.65 14.65 1.76
N GLU A 128 12.99 14.58 3.05
CA GLU A 128 13.71 13.44 3.61
C GLU A 128 12.85 12.18 3.61
N TRP A 129 11.63 12.29 4.13
CA TRP A 129 10.68 11.17 4.13
C TRP A 129 10.31 10.75 2.70
N ASP A 130 10.12 11.72 1.82
CA ASP A 130 9.85 11.50 0.40
C ASP A 130 10.98 10.71 -0.28
N ALA A 131 12.23 11.15 -0.12
CA ALA A 131 13.40 10.46 -0.68
C ALA A 131 13.56 9.05 -0.10
N MET A 132 13.30 8.87 1.21
CA MET A 132 13.41 7.57 1.88
C MET A 132 12.35 6.56 1.39
N ASN A 133 11.15 7.02 1.04
CA ASN A 133 10.03 6.16 0.61
C ASN A 133 9.71 6.30 -0.89
N TYR A 134 10.65 6.85 -1.67
CA TYR A 134 10.46 7.17 -3.08
C TYR A 134 9.95 5.98 -3.91
N GLY A 135 10.46 4.78 -3.65
CA GLY A 135 10.05 3.57 -4.35
C GLY A 135 8.67 3.07 -3.96
N ASP A 136 8.26 3.20 -2.69
CA ASP A 136 6.88 2.90 -2.28
C ASP A 136 5.89 3.85 -2.98
N TYR A 137 6.22 5.14 -3.08
CA TYR A 137 5.39 6.10 -3.81
C TYR A 137 5.33 5.79 -5.31
N LEU A 138 6.47 5.50 -5.92
CA LEU A 138 6.51 5.15 -7.34
C LEU A 138 5.73 3.86 -7.63
N LEU A 139 5.85 2.85 -6.76
CA LEU A 139 5.11 1.60 -6.87
C LEU A 139 3.60 1.81 -6.70
N TYR A 140 3.20 2.63 -5.73
CA TYR A 140 1.79 3.00 -5.53
C TYR A 140 1.20 3.64 -6.77
N GLU A 141 1.86 4.66 -7.33
CA GLU A 141 1.38 5.38 -8.53
C GLU A 141 1.33 4.45 -9.75
N ALA A 142 2.31 3.55 -9.90
CA ALA A 142 2.31 2.56 -10.97
C ALA A 142 1.14 1.57 -10.84
N ALA A 143 0.86 1.10 -9.63
CA ALA A 143 -0.27 0.21 -9.35
C ALA A 143 -1.63 0.90 -9.53
N ASP A 144 -1.76 2.16 -9.11
CA ASP A 144 -2.97 2.97 -9.29
C ASP A 144 -3.28 3.19 -10.78
N GLN A 145 -2.28 3.57 -11.55
CA GLN A 145 -2.42 3.71 -12.99
C GLN A 145 -2.73 2.36 -13.67
N SER A 146 -2.14 1.26 -13.21
CA SER A 146 -2.42 -0.07 -13.73
C SER A 146 -3.87 -0.50 -13.47
N LEU A 147 -4.43 -0.16 -12.31
CA LEU A 147 -5.84 -0.41 -12.00
C LEU A 147 -6.76 0.37 -12.96
N ASP A 148 -6.48 1.65 -13.19
CA ASP A 148 -7.26 2.47 -14.13
C ASP A 148 -7.24 1.90 -15.55
N LEU A 149 -6.08 1.47 -16.03
CA LEU A 149 -5.94 0.82 -17.33
C LEU A 149 -6.69 -0.52 -17.39
N THR A 150 -6.73 -1.25 -16.29
CA THR A 150 -7.49 -2.50 -16.17
C THR A 150 -8.99 -2.24 -16.24
N ILE A 151 -9.49 -1.24 -15.51
CA ILE A 151 -10.90 -0.82 -15.55
C ILE A 151 -11.29 -0.40 -16.97
N GLU A 152 -10.43 0.33 -17.67
CA GLU A 152 -10.66 0.69 -19.07
C GLU A 152 -10.74 -0.54 -19.97
N ALA A 153 -9.84 -1.50 -19.79
CA ALA A 153 -9.80 -2.73 -20.59
C ALA A 153 -11.00 -3.66 -20.33
N LEU A 154 -11.51 -3.71 -19.10
CA LEU A 154 -12.74 -4.42 -18.74
C LEU A 154 -13.99 -3.74 -19.29
N GLY A 155 -13.93 -2.42 -19.53
CA GLY A 155 -15.05 -1.59 -19.93
C GLY A 155 -15.68 -0.89 -18.73
N ARG A 156 -15.61 0.44 -18.71
CA ARG A 156 -16.06 1.27 -17.57
C ARG A 156 -17.52 1.04 -17.18
N GLU A 157 -18.42 0.86 -18.14
CA GLU A 157 -19.85 0.65 -17.84
C GLU A 157 -20.06 -0.66 -17.09
N GLN A 158 -19.50 -1.77 -17.62
CA GLN A 158 -19.56 -3.07 -16.97
C GLN A 158 -18.93 -3.05 -15.58
N PHE A 159 -17.80 -2.36 -15.43
CA PHE A 159 -17.12 -2.23 -14.15
C PHE A 159 -17.98 -1.49 -13.12
N HIS A 160 -18.56 -0.35 -13.46
CA HIS A 160 -19.40 0.40 -12.53
C HIS A 160 -20.69 -0.35 -12.17
N GLU A 161 -21.31 -1.05 -13.12
CA GLU A 161 -22.46 -1.91 -12.81
C GLU A 161 -22.11 -3.01 -11.80
N ALA A 162 -20.93 -3.63 -11.94
CA ALA A 162 -20.45 -4.62 -11.00
C ALA A 162 -20.11 -4.01 -9.63
N LEU A 163 -19.51 -2.82 -9.61
CA LEU A 163 -19.17 -2.10 -8.38
C LEU A 163 -20.43 -1.69 -7.61
N ASP A 164 -21.45 -1.17 -8.29
CA ASP A 164 -22.74 -0.82 -7.68
C ASP A 164 -23.46 -2.04 -7.10
N ALA A 165 -23.26 -3.22 -7.68
CA ALA A 165 -23.80 -4.47 -7.17
C ALA A 165 -22.99 -5.06 -5.98
N PHE A 166 -21.73 -4.63 -5.83
CA PHE A 166 -20.80 -5.11 -4.80
C PHE A 166 -20.97 -4.37 -3.46
N VAL A 167 -21.31 -3.07 -3.49
CA VAL A 167 -21.37 -2.17 -2.32
C VAL A 167 -22.74 -2.13 -1.63
#